data_AF-A0A834XSN9-F1
#
_entry.id   AF-A0A834XSN9-F1
#
_cell.length_a   1.000
_cell.length_b   1.000
_cell.length_c   1.000
_cell.angle_alpha   90.00
_cell.angle_beta   90.00
_cell.angle_gamma   90.00
#
_symmetry.space_group_name_H-M   'P 1'
#
loop_
_entity.id
_entity.type
_entity.pdbx_description
1 polymer ?
#
loop_
_entity_poly.entity_id
_entity_poly.type
_entity_poly.pdbx_seq_one_letter_code
_entity_poly.pdbx_strand_id
1 'polypeptide(L)'
;MNTECVAIGECGLDYNRNFSDPETQLCSVFHKQVELVLIHSFIGNADEAKIYIDKGFYLAITGYLCKDKPDSGVRQVLEMGNVPLDKILVQTDAPFMYPNNRASKLLKHV
;
A
#
# COMPACT_ATOMS: atom_id res chain seq x y z
N MET A 1 5.55 -16.95 -1.85
CA MET A 1 4.31 -16.56 -1.14
C MET A 1 4.71 -16.16 0.28
N ASN A 2 4.50 -14.91 0.65
CA ASN A 2 4.59 -14.49 2.05
C ASN A 2 3.33 -14.98 2.78
N THR A 3 3.52 -15.83 3.79
CA THR A 3 2.45 -16.39 4.64
C THR A 3 2.07 -15.47 5.80
N GLU A 4 2.72 -14.32 5.92
CA GLU A 4 2.58 -13.40 7.03
C GLU A 4 2.33 -11.98 6.52
N CYS A 5 1.56 -11.22 7.29
CA CYS A 5 1.38 -9.79 7.06
C CYS A 5 2.72 -9.08 7.30
N VAL A 6 3.36 -8.60 6.22
CA VAL A 6 4.69 -7.97 6.32
C VAL A 6 4.66 -6.48 6.67
N ALA A 7 3.51 -5.79 6.51
CA ALA A 7 3.29 -4.43 6.99
C ALA A 7 1.79 -4.06 7.03
N ILE A 8 1.36 -3.36 8.10
CA ILE A 8 0.06 -2.67 8.21
C ILE A 8 0.32 -1.31 8.88
N GLY A 9 -0.16 -0.21 8.26
CA GLY A 9 -0.16 1.14 8.84
C GLY A 9 0.70 2.15 8.09
N GLU A 10 0.63 3.42 8.51
CA GLU A 10 1.51 4.47 8.00
C GLU A 10 2.98 4.09 8.30
N CYS A 11 3.79 3.94 7.25
CA CYS A 11 5.22 3.76 7.42
C CYS A 11 5.83 5.10 7.85
N GLY A 12 6.01 5.24 9.15
CA GLY A 12 6.59 6.41 9.80
C GLY A 12 6.56 6.24 11.32
N LEU A 13 7.43 6.98 12.01
CA LEU A 13 7.44 7.03 13.47
C LEU A 13 6.33 7.99 13.94
N ASP A 14 5.29 7.47 14.60
CA ASP A 14 4.26 8.29 15.26
C ASP A 14 4.77 8.75 16.64
N TYR A 15 5.42 9.90 16.67
CA TYR A 15 5.84 10.58 17.89
C TYR A 15 4.71 11.34 18.61
N ASN A 16 3.50 11.41 18.04
CA ASN A 16 2.42 12.20 18.61
C ASN A 16 1.73 11.48 19.78
N ARG A 17 1.50 10.16 19.65
CA ARG A 17 0.94 9.37 20.76
C ARG A 17 1.99 8.58 21.54
N ASN A 18 3.13 8.27 20.90
CA ASN A 18 4.34 7.72 21.52
C ASN A 18 4.09 6.59 22.55
N PHE A 19 3.23 5.62 22.21
CA PHE A 19 2.88 4.52 23.11
C PHE A 19 3.99 3.47 23.28
N SER A 20 4.93 3.41 22.34
CA SER A 20 6.04 2.45 22.35
C SER A 20 7.30 3.14 22.84
N ASP A 21 8.20 2.37 23.45
CA ASP A 21 9.51 2.88 23.86
C ASP A 21 10.33 3.42 22.65
N PRO A 22 11.01 4.57 22.77
CA PRO A 22 11.79 5.18 21.67
C PRO A 22 12.87 4.28 21.08
N GLU A 23 13.51 3.41 21.87
CA GLU A 23 14.54 2.48 21.38
C GLU A 23 13.90 1.41 20.48
N THR A 24 12.73 0.90 20.87
CA THR A 24 11.97 -0.06 20.04
C THR A 24 11.55 0.58 18.72
N GLN A 25 11.06 1.81 18.77
CA GLN A 25 10.68 2.58 17.59
C GLN A 25 11.86 2.78 16.62
N LEU A 26 12.99 3.27 17.12
CA LEU A 26 14.15 3.62 16.31
C LEU A 26 14.94 2.40 15.82
N CYS A 27 15.23 1.46 16.71
CA CYS A 27 16.14 0.35 16.43
C CYS A 27 15.45 -0.84 15.78
N SER A 28 14.21 -1.15 16.17
CA SER A 28 13.51 -2.35 15.67
C SER A 28 12.52 -2.05 14.56
N VAL A 29 11.67 -1.02 14.72
CA VAL A 29 10.59 -0.74 13.77
C VAL A 29 11.08 0.09 12.58
N PHE A 30 11.74 1.21 12.85
CA PHE A 30 12.21 2.11 11.79
C PHE A 30 13.25 1.44 10.88
N HIS A 31 14.17 0.66 11.45
CA HIS A 31 15.15 -0.08 10.65
C HIS A 31 14.47 -1.05 9.66
N LYS A 32 13.50 -1.84 10.13
CA LYS A 32 12.70 -2.72 9.27
C LYS A 32 11.87 -1.96 8.24
N GLN A 33 11.35 -0.78 8.59
CA GLN A 33 10.66 0.09 7.64
C GLN A 33 11.59 0.64 6.56
N VAL A 34 12.85 0.98 6.89
CA VAL A 34 13.84 1.47 5.92
C VAL A 34 14.33 0.34 5.00
N GLU A 35 14.45 -0.88 5.51
CA GLU A 35 14.73 -2.07 4.68
C GLU A 35 13.61 -2.33 3.65
N LEU A 36 12.38 -1.88 3.96
CA LEU A 36 11.21 -2.02 3.10
C LEU A 36 10.91 -0.69 2.37
N VAL A 37 11.47 -0.50 1.18
CA VAL A 37 11.10 0.66 0.37
C VAL A 37 9.66 0.49 -0.13
N LEU A 38 8.79 1.40 0.32
CA LEU A 38 7.35 1.40 0.07
C LEU A 38 6.95 2.63 -0.75
N ILE A 39 6.18 2.40 -1.81
CA ILE A 39 5.52 3.46 -2.57
C ILE A 39 4.17 3.74 -1.91
N HIS A 40 4.14 4.84 -1.17
CA HIS A 40 2.96 5.31 -0.46
C HIS A 40 1.84 5.70 -1.45
N SER A 41 0.62 5.23 -1.18
CA SER A 41 -0.60 5.55 -1.95
C SER A 41 -0.39 5.49 -3.48
N PHE A 42 0.02 4.32 -3.98
CA PHE A 42 0.27 4.13 -5.40
C PHE A 42 -1.03 4.27 -6.22
N ILE A 43 -1.01 5.18 -7.21
CA ILE A 43 -2.13 5.46 -8.14
C ILE A 43 -1.70 5.41 -9.61
N GLY A 44 -0.54 4.81 -9.89
CA GLY A 44 0.06 4.76 -11.21
C GLY A 44 -0.47 3.64 -12.11
N ASN A 45 0.14 3.52 -13.29
CA ASN A 45 -0.16 2.49 -14.29
C ASN A 45 0.79 1.29 -14.24
N ALA A 46 0.63 0.33 -15.16
CA ALA A 46 1.39 -0.92 -15.17
C ALA A 46 2.90 -0.71 -15.42
N ASP A 47 3.28 0.25 -16.26
CA ASP A 47 4.69 0.53 -16.55
C ASP A 47 5.38 1.13 -15.32
N GLU A 48 4.70 2.05 -14.62
CA GLU A 48 5.18 2.63 -13.37
C GLU A 48 5.28 1.58 -12.26
N ALA A 49 4.26 0.72 -12.12
CA ALA A 49 4.28 -0.38 -11.17
C ALA A 49 5.48 -1.29 -11.40
N LYS A 50 5.76 -1.65 -12.66
CA LYS A 50 6.88 -2.51 -13.02
C LYS A 50 8.22 -1.91 -12.59
N ILE A 51 8.44 -0.61 -12.78
CA ILE A 51 9.68 0.07 -12.38
C ILE A 51 9.94 -0.09 -10.87
N TYR A 52 8.91 0.02 -10.04
CA TYR A 52 9.03 -0.12 -8.58
C TYR A 52 9.23 -1.58 -8.16
N ILE A 53 8.49 -2.50 -8.78
CA ILE A 53 8.61 -3.94 -8.49
C ILE A 53 9.98 -4.48 -8.90
N ASP A 54 10.53 -4.07 -10.04
CA ASP A 54 11.87 -4.44 -10.48
C ASP A 54 12.96 -3.96 -9.51
N LYS A 55 12.69 -2.88 -8.76
CA LYS A 55 13.57 -2.36 -7.69
C LYS A 55 13.37 -3.07 -6.35
N GLY A 56 12.42 -4.01 -6.27
CA GLY A 56 12.09 -4.77 -5.06
C GLY A 56 11.14 -4.04 -4.11
N PHE A 57 10.56 -2.91 -4.52
CA PHE A 57 9.72 -2.07 -3.67
C PHE A 57 8.32 -2.65 -3.51
N TYR A 58 7.61 -2.18 -2.48
CA TYR A 58 6.22 -2.54 -2.21
C TYR A 58 5.29 -1.42 -2.67
N LEU A 59 4.09 -1.77 -3.14
CA LEU A 59 3.06 -0.81 -3.55
C LEU A 59 1.96 -0.78 -2.50
N ALA A 60 1.77 0.37 -1.86
CA ALA A 60 0.69 0.56 -0.90
C ALA A 60 -0.58 1.03 -1.60
N ILE A 61 -1.65 0.24 -1.45
CA ILE A 61 -2.95 0.46 -2.08
C ILE A 61 -3.92 1.00 -1.04
N THR A 62 -4.55 2.14 -1.35
CA THR A 62 -5.51 2.79 -0.48
C THR A 62 -6.95 2.61 -0.93
N GLY A 63 -7.91 3.16 -0.18
CA GLY A 63 -9.31 3.24 -0.60
C GLY A 63 -9.53 4.07 -1.88
N TYR A 64 -8.48 4.70 -2.45
CA TYR A 64 -8.51 5.23 -3.82
C TYR A 64 -8.99 4.20 -4.83
N LEU A 65 -8.71 2.91 -4.61
CA LEU A 65 -9.15 1.82 -5.50
C LEU A 65 -10.66 1.87 -5.80
N CYS A 66 -11.47 2.30 -4.83
CA CYS A 66 -12.93 2.45 -5.01
C CYS A 66 -13.33 3.65 -5.89
N LYS A 67 -12.42 4.61 -6.07
CA LYS A 67 -12.61 5.88 -6.79
C LYS A 67 -11.84 5.91 -8.12
N ASP A 68 -11.00 4.91 -8.38
CA ASP A 68 -10.20 4.81 -9.60
C ASP A 68 -11.12 4.64 -10.82
N LYS A 69 -10.96 5.53 -11.80
CA LYS A 69 -11.81 5.64 -13.00
C LYS A 69 -11.09 5.32 -14.30
N PRO A 70 -9.80 5.68 -14.49
CA PRO A 70 -9.07 5.32 -15.70
C PRO A 70 -8.95 3.81 -15.89
N ASP A 71 -9.08 3.37 -17.14
CA ASP A 71 -8.87 1.96 -17.53
C ASP A 71 -7.37 1.56 -17.54
N SER A 72 -6.50 2.48 -17.12
CA SER A 72 -5.05 2.26 -16.95
C SER A 72 -4.58 2.51 -15.52
N GLY A 73 -5.50 2.75 -14.59
CA GLY A 73 -5.20 3.08 -13.21
C GLY A 73 -4.84 1.84 -12.37
N VAL A 74 -4.69 2.07 -11.06
CA VAL A 74 -4.31 1.04 -10.09
C VAL A 74 -5.26 -0.16 -10.10
N ARG A 75 -6.55 0.04 -10.37
CA ARG A 75 -7.51 -1.06 -10.49
C ARG A 75 -7.13 -2.00 -11.62
N GLN A 76 -6.85 -1.47 -12.80
CA GLN A 76 -6.48 -2.27 -13.96
C GLN A 76 -5.16 -3.02 -13.70
N VAL A 77 -4.18 -2.35 -13.09
CA VAL A 77 -2.90 -2.94 -12.70
C VAL A 77 -3.07 -4.18 -11.82
N LEU A 78 -4.01 -4.12 -10.87
CA LEU A 78 -4.34 -5.24 -9.98
C LEU A 78 -5.13 -6.34 -10.71
N GLU A 79 -6.15 -5.99 -11.49
CA GLU A 79 -6.98 -6.95 -12.23
C GLU A 79 -6.18 -7.75 -13.27
N MET A 80 -5.20 -7.12 -13.92
CA MET A 80 -4.31 -7.77 -14.89
C MET A 80 -3.20 -8.63 -14.25
N GLY A 81 -3.04 -8.58 -12.93
CA GLY A 81 -1.97 -9.30 -12.24
C GLY A 81 -0.57 -8.78 -12.56
N ASN A 82 -0.42 -7.49 -12.89
CA ASN A 82 0.89 -6.89 -13.18
C ASN A 82 1.77 -6.76 -11.92
N VAL A 83 1.19 -6.92 -10.73
CA VAL A 83 1.88 -6.78 -9.44
C VAL A 83 1.76 -8.10 -8.67
N PRO A 84 2.88 -8.72 -8.26
CA PRO A 84 2.87 -9.89 -7.38
C PRO A 84 2.16 -9.60 -6.05
N LEU A 85 1.34 -10.53 -5.57
CA LEU A 85 0.54 -10.34 -4.34
C LEU A 85 1.41 -10.07 -3.10
N ASP A 86 2.61 -10.65 -3.05
CA ASP A 86 3.59 -10.46 -1.98
C ASP A 86 4.32 -9.11 -2.03
N LYS A 87 4.02 -8.26 -3.02
CA LYS A 87 4.49 -6.87 -3.14
C LYS A 87 3.38 -5.83 -2.95
N ILE A 88 2.17 -6.26 -2.60
CA ILE A 88 1.03 -5.39 -2.36
C ILE A 88 0.84 -5.21 -0.85
N LEU A 89 0.61 -3.97 -0.43
CA LEU A 89 0.26 -3.61 0.95
C LEU A 89 -1.05 -2.85 0.98
N VAL A 90 -1.87 -3.08 2.02
CA VAL A 90 -3.12 -2.35 2.22
C VAL A 90 -2.87 -1.17 3.16
N GLN A 91 -3.27 0.02 2.74
CA GLN A 91 -3.10 1.27 3.48
C GLN A 91 -4.44 2.00 3.61
N THR A 92 -4.73 2.57 4.77
CA THR A 92 -5.97 3.34 4.97
C THR A 92 -5.82 4.80 4.56
N ASP A 93 -4.64 5.38 4.82
CA ASP A 93 -4.34 6.81 4.67
C ASP A 93 -5.49 7.68 5.20
N ALA A 94 -5.94 7.31 6.39
CA ALA A 94 -7.03 7.97 7.08
C ALA A 94 -6.56 9.35 7.57
N PRO A 95 -7.43 10.37 7.55
CA PRO A 95 -8.87 10.31 7.26
C PRO A 95 -9.25 10.46 5.78
N PHE A 96 -8.28 10.59 4.87
CA PHE A 96 -8.53 11.08 3.51
C PHE A 96 -8.92 9.99 2.51
N MET A 97 -8.25 8.84 2.56
CA MET A 97 -8.38 7.81 1.52
C MET A 97 -9.32 6.67 1.90
N TYR A 98 -10.41 6.99 2.63
CA TYR A 98 -11.43 6.00 2.95
C TYR A 98 -12.04 5.37 1.68
N PRO A 99 -12.33 4.05 1.71
CA PRO A 99 -12.97 3.36 0.59
C PRO A 99 -14.41 3.87 0.44
N ASN A 100 -14.73 4.45 -0.72
CA ASN A 100 -16.08 4.91 -1.03
C ASN A 100 -16.84 3.87 -1.85
N ASN A 101 -17.44 2.91 -1.13
CA ASN A 101 -18.15 1.78 -1.73
C ASN A 101 -19.34 2.22 -2.61
N ARG A 102 -19.94 3.39 -2.35
CA ARG A 102 -21.06 3.93 -3.13
C ARG A 102 -20.65 4.46 -4.51
N ALA A 103 -19.40 4.91 -4.64
CA ALA A 103 -18.84 5.38 -5.89
C ALA A 103 -18.14 4.26 -6.69
N SER A 104 -18.00 3.07 -6.09
CA SER A 104 -17.19 2.00 -6.63
C SER A 104 -17.93 1.20 -7.70
N LYS A 105 -17.26 0.96 -8.84
CA LYS A 105 -17.69 -0.02 -9.86
C LYS A 105 -17.20 -1.43 -9.49
N LEU A 106 -17.03 -1.75 -8.20
CA LEU A 106 -16.51 -3.05 -7.79
C LEU A 106 -17.55 -4.13 -8.10
N LEU A 107 -17.13 -5.23 -8.69
CA LEU A 107 -18.00 -6.36 -8.98
C LEU A 107 -18.48 -6.95 -7.65
N LYS A 108 -19.76 -7.33 -7.57
CA LYS A 108 -20.41 -7.83 -6.33
C LYS A 108 -19.89 -9.19 -5.84
N HIS A 109 -18.85 -9.75 -6.46
CA HIS A 109 -18.44 -11.14 -6.30
C HIS A 109 -16.92 -11.32 -6.15
N VAL A 110 -16.25 -10.36 -5.51
CA VAL A 110 -14.89 -10.54 -4.98
C VAL A 110 -14.98 -10.66 -3.47
#